data_AF-A0A830BKE3-F1
#
_entry.id   AF-A0A830BKE3-F1
#
_cell.length_a   1.000
_cell.length_b   1.000
_cell.length_c   1.000
_cell.angle_alpha   90.00
_cell.angle_beta   90.00
_cell.angle_gamma   90.00
#
_symmetry.space_group_name_H-M   'P 1'
#
loop_
_entity.id
_entity.type
_entity.pdbx_description
1 polymer ?
#
loop_
_entity_poly.entity_id
_entity_poly.type
_entity_poly.pdbx_seq_one_letter_code
_entity_poly.pdbx_strand_id
1 'polypeptide(L)'
;MHMLGVSKGFEDIAASEAEYFMVPDFPDPIEITKASIKGAPSQTPYEWAKICEQIQMADAQAYGTVANTFEELEPEYMKQYEKSDRQKGVVHWTGFVVQRG
;
A
#
# COMPACT_ATOMS: atom_id res chain seq x y z
N MET A 1 -2.73 0.88 5.79
CA MET A 1 -1.94 0.35 4.65
C MET A 1 -2.86 -0.27 3.60
N HIS A 2 -3.23 0.50 2.57
CA HIS A 2 -4.15 0.04 1.51
C HIS A 2 -3.57 -1.15 0.70
N MET A 3 -2.29 -1.10 0.31
CA MET A 3 -1.70 -2.07 -0.64
C MET A 3 -1.55 -3.51 -0.13
N LEU A 4 -1.45 -3.74 1.18
CA LEU A 4 -1.28 -5.10 1.71
C LEU A 4 -2.55 -5.95 1.53
N GLY A 5 -3.73 -5.36 1.64
CA GLY A 5 -5.00 -6.07 1.46
C GLY A 5 -5.33 -6.38 0.00
N VAL A 6 -4.87 -5.54 -0.94
CA VAL A 6 -5.13 -5.70 -2.38
C VAL A 6 -4.25 -6.81 -3.00
N SER A 7 -3.12 -7.16 -2.37
CA SER A 7 -2.21 -8.24 -2.80
C SER A 7 -2.90 -9.57 -3.16
N LYS A 8 -3.97 -9.93 -2.45
CA LYS A 8 -4.75 -11.16 -2.71
C LYS A 8 -5.62 -11.09 -3.97
N GLY A 9 -6.04 -9.90 -4.38
CA GLY A 9 -6.89 -9.70 -5.55
C GLY A 9 -6.13 -9.66 -6.87
N PHE A 10 -4.82 -9.41 -6.85
CA PHE A 10 -4.02 -9.27 -8.07
C PHE A 10 -3.70 -10.59 -8.77
N GLU A 11 -3.73 -11.73 -8.06
CA GLU A 11 -3.41 -13.03 -8.64
C GLU A 11 -4.41 -13.45 -9.73
N ASP A 12 -5.66 -12.97 -9.66
CA ASP A 12 -6.74 -13.30 -10.61
C ASP A 12 -6.90 -12.26 -11.75
N ILE A 13 -6.18 -11.13 -11.70
CA ILE A 13 -6.36 -10.02 -12.65
C ILE A 13 -5.61 -10.26 -13.97
N ALA A 14 -4.46 -10.95 -13.93
CA ALA A 14 -3.65 -11.27 -15.11
C ALA A 14 -3.43 -12.78 -15.24
N ALA A 15 -3.58 -13.31 -16.45
CA ALA A 15 -3.44 -14.73 -16.73
C ALA A 15 -1.97 -15.18 -16.80
N SER A 16 -1.01 -14.25 -16.97
CA SER A 16 0.42 -14.57 -17.00
C SER A 16 1.30 -13.53 -16.29
N GLU A 17 2.52 -13.94 -15.91
CA GLU A 17 3.48 -13.09 -15.19
C GLU A 17 3.92 -11.84 -15.98
N ALA A 18 3.93 -11.92 -17.31
CA ALA A 18 4.37 -10.85 -18.21
C ALA A 18 3.21 -10.06 -18.82
N GLU A 19 1.97 -10.47 -18.57
CA GLU A 19 0.80 -9.75 -19.02
C GLU A 19 0.65 -8.46 -18.22
N TYR A 20 0.40 -7.38 -18.95
CA TYR A 20 0.12 -6.08 -18.36
C TYR A 20 -1.34 -6.01 -17.95
N PHE A 21 -1.59 -5.42 -16.79
CA PHE A 21 -2.93 -5.15 -16.32
C PHE A 21 -3.00 -3.82 -15.59
N MET A 22 -4.21 -3.28 -15.55
CA MET A 22 -4.50 -2.02 -14.88
C MET A 22 -4.75 -2.24 -13.40
N VAL A 23 -4.08 -1.46 -12.55
CA VAL A 23 -4.32 -1.47 -11.11
C VAL A 23 -5.68 -0.79 -10.84
N PRO A 24 -6.65 -1.48 -10.23
CA PRO A 24 -7.94 -0.88 -9.91
C PRO A 24 -7.81 0.15 -8.78
N ASP A 25 -8.78 1.07 -8.70
CA ASP A 25 -8.98 2.03 -7.61
C ASP A 25 -7.87 3.08 -7.39
N PHE A 26 -6.93 3.21 -8.33
CA PHE A 26 -5.94 4.29 -8.35
C PHE A 26 -6.45 5.55 -9.08
N PRO A 27 -6.05 6.76 -8.66
CA PRO A 27 -6.42 8.00 -9.33
C PRO A 27 -5.94 8.04 -10.79
N ASP A 28 -4.72 7.55 -11.00
CA ASP A 28 -4.10 7.44 -12.31
C ASP A 28 -4.20 6.01 -12.87
N PRO A 29 -4.28 5.87 -14.20
CA PRO A 29 -4.14 4.58 -14.85
C PRO A 29 -2.70 4.07 -14.68
N ILE A 30 -2.49 3.16 -13.73
CA ILE A 30 -1.21 2.48 -13.53
C ILE A 30 -1.28 1.10 -14.16
N GLU A 31 -0.40 0.85 -15.13
CA GLU A 31 -0.25 -0.44 -15.80
C GLU A 31 1.00 -1.15 -15.28
N ILE A 32 0.84 -2.36 -14.75
CA ILE A 32 1.94 -3.17 -14.22
C ILE A 32 1.85 -4.60 -14.74
N THR A 33 2.97 -5.33 -14.65
CA THR A 33 3.00 -6.78 -14.86
C THR A 33 3.04 -7.51 -13.52
N LYS A 34 2.53 -8.74 -13.46
CA LYS A 34 2.54 -9.53 -12.23
C LYS A 34 3.96 -9.84 -11.74
N ALA A 35 4.91 -9.99 -12.66
CA ALA A 35 6.34 -10.14 -12.34
C ALA A 35 6.96 -8.93 -11.60
N SER A 36 6.35 -7.74 -11.69
CA SER A 36 6.81 -6.54 -10.96
C SER A 36 6.35 -6.50 -9.51
N ILE A 37 5.31 -7.29 -9.15
CA ILE A 37 4.76 -7.35 -7.79
C ILE A 37 5.68 -8.20 -6.93
N LYS A 38 6.48 -7.55 -6.07
CA LYS A 38 7.27 -8.23 -5.05
C LYS A 38 6.39 -8.54 -3.83
N GLY A 39 6.47 -9.77 -3.32
CA GLY A 39 5.70 -10.18 -2.14
C GLY A 39 4.27 -10.61 -2.44
N ALA A 40 4.01 -11.11 -3.66
CA ALA A 40 2.77 -11.82 -3.95
C ALA A 40 2.56 -12.98 -2.95
N PRO A 41 1.32 -13.35 -2.60
CA PRO A 41 1.03 -14.43 -1.66
C PRO A 41 1.77 -15.73 -2.03
N SER A 42 1.80 -16.07 -3.30
CA SER A 42 2.50 -17.24 -3.87
C SER A 42 4.04 -17.20 -3.75
N GLN A 43 4.65 -16.02 -3.60
CA GLN A 43 6.11 -15.84 -3.50
C GLN A 43 6.57 -15.55 -2.07
N THR A 44 5.63 -15.46 -1.13
CA THR A 44 5.88 -15.00 0.22
C THR A 44 6.13 -16.18 1.16
N PRO A 45 7.29 -16.25 1.86
CA PRO A 45 7.51 -17.26 2.88
C PRO A 45 6.40 -17.24 3.95
N TYR A 46 6.02 -18.41 4.48
CA TYR A 46 4.94 -18.53 5.47
C TYR A 46 5.07 -17.56 6.66
N GLU A 47 6.29 -17.41 7.19
CA GLU A 47 6.56 -16.47 8.29
C GLU A 47 6.29 -15.01 7.89
N TRP A 48 6.63 -14.62 6.66
CA TRP A 48 6.35 -13.28 6.15
C TRP A 48 4.85 -13.08 5.90
N ALA A 49 4.14 -14.10 5.41
CA ALA A 49 2.69 -14.04 5.25
C ALA A 49 1.98 -13.79 6.59
N LYS A 50 2.44 -14.45 7.66
CA LYS A 50 1.90 -14.25 9.02
C LYS A 50 2.17 -12.83 9.55
N ILE A 51 3.35 -12.27 9.27
CA ILE A 51 3.66 -10.87 9.61
C ILE A 51 2.74 -9.92 8.84
N CYS A 52 2.54 -10.13 7.54
CA CYS A 52 1.62 -9.32 6.74
C CYS A 52 0.18 -9.38 7.27
N GLU A 53 -0.30 -10.56 7.68
CA GLU A 53 -1.62 -10.71 8.31
C GLU A 53 -1.72 -9.92 9.61
N GLN A 54 -0.71 -10.01 10.49
CA GLN A 54 -0.67 -9.25 11.74
C GLN A 54 -0.69 -7.73 11.49
N ILE A 55 0.06 -7.26 10.50
CA ILE A 55 0.06 -5.85 10.08
C ILE A 55 -1.34 -5.45 9.62
N GLN A 56 -2.00 -6.25 8.78
CA GLN A 56 -3.36 -5.96 8.31
C GLN A 56 -4.38 -5.89 9.46
N MET A 57 -4.27 -6.79 10.44
CA MET A 57 -5.14 -6.78 11.62
C MET A 57 -4.88 -5.56 12.50
N ALA A 58 -3.62 -5.22 12.76
CA ALA A 58 -3.26 -4.04 13.54
C ALA A 58 -3.72 -2.75 12.84
N ASP A 59 -3.53 -2.67 11.52
CA ASP A 59 -3.94 -1.54 10.68
C ASP A 59 -5.46 -1.32 10.67
N ALA A 60 -6.25 -2.41 10.72
CA ALA A 60 -7.71 -2.36 10.83
C ALA A 60 -8.23 -1.95 12.22
N GLN A 61 -7.43 -2.17 13.26
CA GLN A 61 -7.76 -1.78 14.65
C GLN A 61 -7.19 -0.41 15.04
N ALA A 62 -6.25 0.11 14.26
CA ALA A 62 -5.62 1.40 14.51
C ALA A 62 -6.60 2.55 14.27
N TYR A 63 -6.40 3.65 15.00
CA TYR A 63 -7.16 4.88 14.80
C TYR A 63 -6.83 5.55 13.44
N GLY A 64 -5.58 5.43 13.00
CA GLY A 64 -5.06 6.01 11.77
C GLY A 64 -3.62 5.58 11.50
N THR A 65 -3.01 6.07 10.42
CA THR A 65 -1.62 5.79 10.04
C THR A 65 -0.78 7.05 10.12
N VAL A 66 0.44 6.94 10.62
CA VAL A 66 1.46 7.98 10.48
C VAL A 66 2.30 7.63 9.26
N ALA A 67 2.30 8.50 8.25
CA ALA A 67 3.07 8.31 7.04
C ALA A 67 4.10 9.43 6.89
N ASN A 68 5.33 9.07 6.56
CA ASN A 68 6.36 10.05 6.20
C ASN A 68 6.21 10.40 4.71
N THR A 69 5.22 11.22 4.42
CA THR A 69 4.93 11.76 3.08
C THR A 69 4.63 13.26 3.22
N PHE A 70 4.38 13.93 2.10
CA PHE A 70 3.96 15.32 2.02
C PHE A 70 2.84 15.43 1.00
N GLU A 71 1.75 16.09 1.37
CA GLU A 71 0.52 16.16 0.56
C GLU A 71 0.78 16.79 -0.81
N GLU A 72 1.72 17.73 -0.90
CA GLU A 72 2.07 18.41 -2.14
C GLU A 72 2.70 17.47 -3.20
N LEU A 73 3.22 16.30 -2.81
CA LEU A 73 3.78 15.34 -3.75
C LEU A 73 2.71 14.55 -4.50
N GLU A 74 1.66 14.14 -3.80
CA GLU A 74 0.67 13.18 -4.30
C GLU A 74 -0.76 13.51 -3.83
N PRO A 75 -1.28 14.71 -4.15
CA PRO A 75 -2.52 15.23 -3.57
C PRO A 75 -3.75 14.39 -3.92
N GLU A 76 -3.80 13.79 -5.11
CA GLU A 76 -4.94 12.94 -5.52
C GLU A 76 -4.93 11.57 -4.84
N TYR A 77 -3.74 11.03 -4.55
CA TYR A 77 -3.56 9.78 -3.82
C TYR A 77 -3.93 9.96 -2.35
N MET A 78 -3.55 11.09 -1.75
CA MET A 78 -3.94 11.43 -0.38
C MET A 78 -5.45 11.56 -0.24
N LYS A 79 -6.12 12.26 -1.18
CA LYS A 79 -7.59 12.35 -1.20
C LYS A 79 -8.28 11.01 -1.33
N GLN A 80 -7.75 10.10 -2.15
CA GLN A 80 -8.31 8.76 -2.30
C GLN A 80 -8.08 7.92 -1.03
N TYR A 81 -6.91 8.05 -0.41
CA TYR A 81 -6.56 7.39 0.83
C TYR A 81 -7.47 7.79 2.00
N GLU A 82 -7.80 9.08 2.14
CA GLU A 82 -8.73 9.58 3.15
C GLU A 82 -10.18 9.13 2.94
N LYS A 83 -10.60 8.97 1.68
CA LYS A 83 -11.95 8.48 1.33
C LYS A 83 -12.14 7.00 1.62
N SER A 84 -11.07 6.20 1.57
CA SER A 84 -11.15 4.82 2.00
C SER A 84 -11.38 4.78 3.51
N ASP A 85 -12.56 4.26 3.91
CA ASP A 85 -13.17 4.24 5.25
C ASP A 85 -12.34 3.55 6.37
N ARG A 86 -11.05 3.28 6.11
CA ARG A 86 -10.17 2.51 6.99
C ARG A 86 -9.41 3.38 7.99
N GLN A 87 -9.13 4.67 7.75
CA GLN A 87 -8.23 5.46 8.63
C GLN A 87 -8.60 6.95 8.72
N LYS A 88 -8.96 7.39 9.93
CA LYS A 88 -9.49 8.75 10.20
C LYS A 88 -8.42 9.79 10.53
N GLY A 89 -7.14 9.52 10.24
CA GLY A 89 -6.09 10.50 10.46
C GLY A 89 -4.74 10.06 9.91
N VAL A 90 -4.15 10.93 9.08
CA VAL A 90 -2.74 10.90 8.71
C VAL A 90 -2.02 11.99 9.51
N VAL A 91 -1.15 11.60 10.44
CA VAL A 91 -0.32 12.57 11.18
C VAL A 91 0.98 12.77 10.40
N HIS A 92 1.24 14.00 9.99
CA HIS A 92 2.52 14.40 9.39
C HIS A 92 3.53 14.74 10.48
N TRP A 93 4.72 14.12 10.41
CA TRP A 93 5.86 14.48 11.26
C TRP A 93 7.00 14.97 10.37
N THR A 94 7.10 16.29 10.16
CA THR A 94 8.28 16.91 9.56
C THR A 94 9.39 16.99 10.60
N GLY A 95 10.21 15.95 10.69
CA GLY A 95 11.45 15.96 11.45
C GLY A 95 12.64 16.24 10.55
N PHE A 96 13.14 17.49 10.54
CA PHE A 96 14.52 17.75 10.13
C PHE A 96 15.44 16.94 11.06
N VAL A 97 16.03 15.84 10.59
CA VAL A 97 17.23 15.30 11.21
C VAL A 97 18.41 16.05 10.61
N VAL A 98 18.69 17.23 11.16
CA VAL A 98 20.06 17.76 11.13
C VAL A 98 20.84 16.92 12.13
N GLN A 99 21.49 15.85 11.66
CA GLN A 99 22.66 15.33 12.35
C GLN A 99 23.76 16.38 12.20
N ARG A 100 23.87 17.26 13.19
CA ARG A 100 25.08 18.07 13.40
C ARG A 100 25.81 17.53 14.62
N GLY A 101 27.07 17.17 14.41
CA GLY A 101 28.12 17.05 15.42
C GLY A 101 28.35 15.65 15.91
#